data_AF-A0A4S2RQH0-F1
#
_entry.id   AF-A0A4S2RQH0-F1
#
_cell.length_a   1.000
_cell.length_b   1.000
_cell.length_c   1.000
_cell.angle_alpha   90.00
_cell.angle_beta   90.00
_cell.angle_gamma   90.00
#
_symmetry.space_group_name_H-M   'P 1'
#
loop_
_entity.id
_entity.type
_entity.pdbx_description
1 polymer ?
#
loop_
_entity_poly.entity_id
_entity_poly.type
_entity_poly.pdbx_seq_one_letter_code
_entity_poly.pdbx_strand_id
1 'polypeptide(L)'
;MVFAVRPHSLPLTILLYALFVLLPSLGEGYAQRRRQKDWYGKFGSIDALRSIVTDEAELRRIRDEKGLLVAARRFRRQFPRCPLPEALKLVQSL
;
A
#
# COMPACT_ATOMS: atom_id res chain seq x y z
N MET A 1 37.96 13.62 0.71
CA MET A 1 37.58 13.83 2.13
C MET A 1 37.35 12.48 2.77
N VAL A 2 38.41 11.90 3.37
CA VAL A 2 38.29 10.67 4.17
C VAL A 2 38.09 11.13 5.61
N PHE A 3 36.87 11.02 6.12
CA PHE A 3 36.61 11.30 7.52
C PHE A 3 37.45 10.31 8.34
N ALA A 4 38.41 10.82 9.10
CA ALA A 4 39.08 10.07 10.14
C ALA A 4 38.03 9.75 11.21
N VAL A 5 37.34 8.62 11.04
CA VAL A 5 36.38 8.12 12.03
C VAL A 5 37.18 7.76 13.27
N ARG A 6 37.14 8.62 14.28
CA ARG A 6 37.72 8.32 15.60
C ARG A 6 37.10 6.99 16.10
N PRO A 7 37.85 6.10 16.73
CA PRO A 7 37.34 4.78 17.15
C PRO A 7 36.12 4.89 18.08
N HIS A 8 36.01 5.96 18.87
CA HIS A 8 34.84 6.27 19.70
C HIS A 8 33.58 6.70 18.93
N SER A 9 33.70 7.10 17.66
CA SER A 9 32.59 7.55 16.81
C SER A 9 31.99 6.45 15.93
N LEU A 10 32.67 5.30 15.81
CA LEU A 10 32.20 4.11 15.10
C LEU A 10 30.79 3.63 15.53
N PRO A 11 30.49 3.46 16.84
CA PRO A 11 29.15 3.02 17.25
C PRO A 11 28.06 4.05 16.88
N LEU A 12 28.39 5.34 16.96
CA LEU A 12 27.50 6.44 16.57
C LEU A 12 27.20 6.43 15.07
N THR A 13 28.22 6.23 14.23
CA THR A 13 28.01 6.11 12.77
C THR A 13 27.19 4.88 12.39
N ILE A 14 27.39 3.75 13.05
CA ILE A 14 26.60 2.53 12.82
C ILE A 14 25.14 2.76 13.23
N LEU A 15 24.91 3.38 14.38
CA LEU A 15 23.57 3.74 14.86
C LEU A 15 22.84 4.64 13.86
N LEU A 16 23.51 5.71 13.39
CA LEU A 16 22.92 6.65 12.43
C LEU A 16 22.60 5.97 11.09
N TYR A 17 23.48 5.09 10.61
CA TYR A 17 23.23 4.32 9.39
C TYR A 17 22.04 3.37 9.55
N ALA A 18 21.97 2.66 10.68
CA ALA A 18 20.83 1.80 10.99
C ALA A 18 19.52 2.60 11.07
N LEU A 19 19.55 3.77 11.72
CA LEU A 19 18.40 4.66 11.81
C LEU A 19 17.93 5.13 10.42
N PHE A 20 18.87 5.51 9.55
CA PHE A 20 18.59 5.95 8.19
C PHE A 20 17.91 4.89 7.34
N VAL A 21 18.25 3.61 7.53
CA VAL A 21 17.62 2.48 6.81
C VAL A 21 16.28 2.08 7.44
N LEU A 22 16.18 2.10 8.78
CA LEU A 22 15.00 1.63 9.50
C LEU A 22 13.84 2.63 9.48
N LEU A 23 14.13 3.94 9.58
CA LEU A 23 13.10 4.99 9.66
C LEU A 23 12.16 5.03 8.43
N PRO A 24 12.64 5.02 7.18
CA PRO A 24 11.78 5.01 6.00
C PRO A 24 10.88 3.78 5.97
N SER A 25 11.48 2.61 6.26
CA SER A 25 10.80 1.32 6.25
C SER A 25 9.64 1.27 7.26
N LEU A 26 9.87 1.77 8.48
CA LEU A 26 8.85 1.87 9.52
C LEU A 26 7.79 2.93 9.21
N GLY A 27 8.20 4.06 8.61
CA GLY A 27 7.31 5.15 8.21
C GLY A 27 6.33 4.73 7.11
N GLU A 28 6.81 4.03 6.08
CA GLU A 28 5.98 3.48 5.01
C GLU A 28 4.99 2.44 5.54
N GLY A 29 5.46 1.54 6.41
CA GLY A 29 4.61 0.54 7.06
C GLY A 29 3.52 1.18 7.91
N TYR A 30 3.85 2.20 8.71
CA TYR A 30 2.87 2.94 9.51
C TYR A 30 1.86 3.68 8.62
N ALA A 31 2.33 4.38 7.58
CA ALA A 31 1.47 5.10 6.65
C ALA A 31 0.51 4.15 5.91
N GLN A 32 0.97 2.96 5.53
CA GLN A 32 0.14 1.93 4.92
C GLN A 32 -0.94 1.42 5.89
N ARG A 33 -0.57 1.10 7.13
CA ARG A 33 -1.51 0.67 8.18
C ARG A 33 -2.55 1.74 8.49
N ARG A 34 -2.14 3.01 8.56
CA ARG A 34 -3.06 4.14 8.78
C ARG A 34 -4.05 4.29 7.63
N ARG A 35 -3.59 4.23 6.37
CA ARG A 35 -4.49 4.24 5.19
C ARG A 35 -5.48 3.08 5.20
N GLN A 36 -5.06 1.89 5.60
CA GLN A 36 -5.95 0.74 5.76
C GLN A 36 -7.00 1.01 6.85
N LYS A 37 -6.58 1.49 8.03
CA LYS A 37 -7.51 1.83 9.13
C LYS A 37 -8.52 2.89 8.69
N ASP A 38 -8.07 3.95 8.04
CA ASP A 38 -8.93 5.03 7.54
C ASP A 38 -9.90 4.52 6.45
N TRP A 39 -9.46 3.58 5.62
CA TRP A 39 -10.30 2.96 4.60
C TRP A 39 -11.41 2.09 5.22
N TYR A 40 -11.05 1.22 6.16
CA TYR A 40 -12.03 0.39 6.87
C TYR A 40 -12.99 1.23 7.72
N GLY A 41 -12.53 2.36 8.28
CA GLY A 41 -13.42 3.28 8.98
C GLY A 41 -14.48 3.93 8.06
N LYS A 42 -14.24 4.00 6.75
CA LYS A 42 -15.18 4.59 5.79
C LYS A 42 -16.10 3.58 5.13
N PHE A 43 -15.56 2.44 4.73
CA PHE A 43 -16.31 1.48 3.92
C PHE A 43 -16.66 0.21 4.69
N GLY A 44 -16.01 -0.10 5.82
CA GLY A 44 -16.43 -1.16 6.74
C GLY A 44 -16.29 -2.60 6.24
N SER A 45 -16.56 -2.89 4.96
CA SER A 45 -16.56 -4.23 4.38
C SER A 45 -16.37 -4.21 2.86
N ILE A 46 -16.11 -5.39 2.28
CA ILE A 46 -16.02 -5.60 0.83
C ILE A 46 -17.40 -5.42 0.17
N ASP A 47 -18.49 -5.78 0.85
CA ASP A 47 -19.86 -5.66 0.32
C ASP A 47 -20.26 -4.19 0.11
N ALA A 48 -19.89 -3.32 1.06
CA ALA A 48 -20.06 -1.88 0.91
C ALA A 48 -19.18 -1.29 -0.20
N LEU A 49 -18.06 -1.95 -0.51
CA LEU A 49 -17.23 -1.58 -1.65
C LEU A 49 -17.91 -1.98 -2.97
N ARG A 50 -18.52 -3.17 -3.04
CA ARG A 50 -19.26 -3.63 -4.23
C ARG A 50 -20.44 -2.73 -4.55
N SER A 51 -21.18 -2.27 -3.53
CA SER A 51 -22.32 -1.37 -3.76
C SER A 51 -21.93 -0.02 -4.36
N ILE A 52 -20.66 0.39 -4.24
CA ILE A 52 -20.11 1.63 -4.81
C ILE A 52 -19.56 1.39 -6.21
N VAL A 53 -19.18 0.16 -6.55
CA VAL A 53 -18.67 -0.19 -7.88
C VAL A 53 -19.83 -0.18 -8.86
N THR A 54 -19.98 0.94 -9.58
CA THR A 54 -21.05 1.12 -10.57
C THR A 54 -20.85 0.20 -11.79
N ASP A 55 -19.60 -0.08 -12.15
CA ASP A 55 -19.22 -0.82 -13.37
C ASP A 55 -18.62 -2.20 -13.05
N GLU A 56 -19.34 -3.03 -12.28
CA GLU A 56 -18.90 -4.37 -11.91
C GLU A 56 -18.60 -5.25 -13.14
N ALA A 57 -19.43 -5.14 -14.19
CA ALA A 57 -19.28 -5.88 -15.44
C ALA A 57 -18.02 -5.47 -16.23
N GLU A 58 -17.65 -4.17 -16.21
CA GLU A 58 -16.41 -3.71 -16.84
C GLU A 58 -15.20 -4.26 -16.07
N LEU A 59 -15.26 -4.22 -14.74
CA LEU A 59 -14.16 -4.69 -13.90
C LEU A 59 -13.93 -6.21 -14.05
N ARG A 60 -15.02 -6.99 -14.18
CA ARG A 60 -14.95 -8.43 -14.48
C ARG A 60 -14.32 -8.69 -15.85
N ARG A 61 -14.74 -7.97 -16.90
CA ARG A 61 -14.12 -8.10 -18.24
C ARG A 61 -12.63 -7.78 -18.23
N ILE A 62 -12.23 -6.69 -17.58
CA ILE A 62 -10.81 -6.30 -17.48
C ILE A 62 -10.01 -7.36 -16.72
N ARG A 63 -10.58 -7.94 -15.65
CA ARG A 63 -9.93 -9.02 -14.91
C ARG A 63 -9.70 -10.23 -15.80
N ASP A 64 -10.72 -10.63 -16.56
CA ASP A 64 -10.68 -11.84 -17.38
C ASP A 64 -9.76 -11.66 -18.61
N GLU A 65 -9.72 -10.46 -19.20
CA GLU A 65 -8.88 -10.16 -20.38
C GLU A 65 -7.43 -9.80 -20.04
N LYS A 66 -7.22 -8.97 -19.01
CA LYS A 66 -5.92 -8.33 -18.71
C LYS A 66 -5.30 -8.82 -17.41
N GLY A 67 -6.04 -9.61 -16.63
CA GLY A 67 -5.60 -10.17 -15.37
C GLY A 67 -5.91 -9.31 -14.15
N LEU A 68 -5.77 -9.98 -13.01
CA LEU A 68 -6.26 -9.51 -11.71
C LEU A 68 -5.57 -8.22 -11.22
N LEU A 69 -4.26 -8.13 -11.40
CA LEU A 69 -3.47 -6.96 -11.00
C LEU A 69 -3.86 -5.72 -11.82
N VAL A 70 -4.15 -5.89 -13.11
CA VAL A 70 -4.52 -4.77 -14.00
C VAL A 70 -5.90 -4.24 -13.62
N ALA A 71 -6.86 -5.13 -13.37
CA ALA A 71 -8.18 -4.77 -12.87
C ALA A 71 -8.11 -4.04 -11.52
N ALA A 72 -7.35 -4.55 -10.55
CA ALA A 72 -7.17 -3.89 -9.25
C ALA A 72 -6.49 -2.52 -9.37
N ARG A 73 -5.54 -2.37 -10.30
CA ARG A 73 -4.86 -1.09 -10.56
C ARG A 73 -5.80 -0.08 -11.23
N ARG A 74 -6.70 -0.52 -12.12
CA ARG A 74 -7.77 0.30 -12.72
C ARG A 74 -8.75 0.76 -11.66
N PHE A 75 -9.22 -0.15 -10.80
CA PHE A 75 -10.08 0.18 -9.66
C PHE A 75 -9.43 1.23 -8.74
N ARG A 76 -8.13 1.08 -8.42
CA ARG A 76 -7.38 2.08 -7.65
C ARG A 76 -7.17 3.42 -8.36
N ARG A 77 -7.34 3.52 -9.68
CA ARG A 77 -7.35 4.84 -10.35
C ARG A 77 -8.65 5.60 -10.07
N GLN A 78 -9.78 4.89 -10.00
CA GLN A 78 -11.06 5.46 -9.58
C GLN A 78 -11.08 5.73 -8.07
N PHE A 79 -10.47 4.83 -7.28
CA PHE A 79 -10.40 4.92 -5.83
C PHE A 79 -8.93 4.93 -5.33
N PRO A 80 -8.20 6.05 -5.44
CA PRO A 80 -6.76 6.13 -5.15
C PRO A 80 -6.39 5.86 -3.69
N ARG A 81 -7.34 6.06 -2.77
CA ARG A 81 -7.15 5.78 -1.34
C ARG A 81 -7.39 4.31 -0.97
N CYS A 82 -7.89 3.49 -1.91
CA CYS A 82 -8.11 2.07 -1.66
C CYS A 82 -6.76 1.34 -1.48
N PRO A 83 -6.57 0.63 -0.37
CA PRO A 83 -5.42 -0.26 -0.19
C PRO A 83 -5.36 -1.33 -1.28
N LEU A 84 -4.16 -1.61 -1.78
CA LEU A 84 -3.98 -2.64 -2.82
C LEU A 84 -4.55 -4.02 -2.44
N PRO A 85 -4.33 -4.55 -1.23
CA PRO A 85 -4.88 -5.85 -0.85
C PRO A 85 -6.42 -5.89 -0.93
N GLU A 86 -7.08 -4.79 -0.58
CA GLU A 86 -8.55 -4.71 -0.62
C GLU A 86 -9.09 -4.59 -2.05
N ALA A 87 -8.41 -3.83 -2.90
CA ALA A 87 -8.72 -3.80 -4.33
C ALA A 87 -8.58 -5.19 -4.98
N LEU A 88 -7.57 -5.97 -4.58
CA LEU A 88 -7.38 -7.33 -5.07
C LEU A 88 -8.48 -8.27 -4.58
N LYS A 89 -8.81 -8.22 -3.29
CA LYS A 89 -9.90 -9.02 -2.72
C LYS A 89 -11.23 -8.71 -3.41
N LEU A 90 -11.54 -7.43 -3.65
CA LEU A 90 -12.74 -7.05 -4.38
C LEU A 90 -12.75 -7.70 -5.77
N VAL A 91 -11.72 -7.49 -6.57
CA VAL A 91 -11.63 -8.01 -7.96
C VAL A 91 -11.65 -9.55 -8.00
N GLN A 92 -11.04 -10.23 -7.03
CA GLN A 92 -11.14 -11.68 -6.88
C GLN A 92 -12.57 -12.16 -6.58
N SER A 93 -13.32 -11.34 -5.85
CA SER A 93 -14.65 -11.68 -5.38
C SER A 93 -15.77 -11.38 -6.39
N LEU A 94 -15.45 -10.62 -7.44
CA LEU A 94 -16.30 -10.43 -8.63
C LEU A 94 -16.35 -11.68 -9.50
#